data_AF-A0ABD3VA32-F1
#
_entry.id   AF-A0ABD3VA32-F1
#
_cell.length_a   1.000
_cell.length_b   1.000
_cell.length_c   1.000
_cell.angle_alpha   90.00
_cell.angle_beta   90.00
_cell.angle_gamma   90.00
#
_symmetry.space_group_name_H-M   'P 1'
#
loop_
_entity.id
_entity.type
_entity.pdbx_description
1 polymer ?
#
loop_
_entity_poly.entity_id
_entity_poly.type
_entity_poly.pdbx_seq_one_letter_code
_entity_poly.pdbx_strand_id
1 'polypeptide(L)'
;MAENNQAGGTFNSYFLYLFSLIVVIIASFSLVPVFHPVRDYVLNLMPFEAREEIIHKSEAHGIILTKAELAKHTGEDGGTIYLAILGKVFDVTKGRQHYGPAGSYSFFTGKDASRAFVSGDFTSQGLTDDVSGLSWNDVLGLTEWVEFYKKDYTHIGVVVGTFYDETGQPTEALKNFQRELEEAKIKQKLQDDDRKLFPGCNSEYRPGVERRLWCSNLSGGVKREWIGRPRQYFQAGQKQPRCACVKDFGPPSDNPDAQNHANRGDLDNPSMKVYEDCDEEAVSCTFPDQ
;
A
#
# COMPACT_ATOMS: atom_id res chain seq x y z
N MET A 1 -47.69 35.41 -40.26
CA MET A 1 -46.46 34.60 -40.21
C MET A 1 -46.22 34.27 -38.75
N ALA A 2 -46.56 33.06 -38.34
CA ALA A 2 -46.29 32.52 -37.00
C ALA A 2 -45.43 31.29 -37.21
N GLU A 3 -44.12 31.41 -36.98
CA GLU A 3 -43.20 30.29 -36.97
C GLU A 3 -42.69 30.04 -35.55
N ASN A 4 -43.15 28.92 -35.00
CA ASN A 4 -42.46 27.95 -34.15
C ASN A 4 -41.31 28.43 -33.25
N ASN A 5 -41.61 28.52 -31.94
CA ASN A 5 -40.63 28.40 -30.85
C ASN A 5 -40.96 27.18 -29.97
N GLN A 6 -40.99 25.98 -30.58
CA GLN A 6 -41.30 24.72 -29.90
C GLN A 6 -40.12 23.73 -29.88
N ALA A 7 -38.89 24.20 -30.12
CA ALA A 7 -37.68 23.37 -30.18
C ALA A 7 -36.85 23.37 -28.87
N GLY A 8 -37.06 24.33 -27.97
CA GLY A 8 -36.22 24.47 -26.75
C GLY A 8 -36.58 23.53 -25.59
N GLY A 9 -37.83 23.08 -25.48
CA GLY A 9 -38.29 22.22 -24.37
C GLY A 9 -37.99 20.73 -24.56
N THR A 10 -37.94 20.26 -25.80
CA THR A 10 -37.67 18.85 -26.13
C THR A 10 -36.19 18.53 -26.07
N PHE A 11 -35.32 19.41 -26.57
CA PHE A 11 -33.86 19.19 -26.59
C PHE A 11 -33.27 19.01 -25.18
N ASN A 12 -33.74 19.81 -24.22
CA ASN A 12 -33.30 19.73 -22.82
C ASN A 12 -33.80 18.43 -22.15
N SER A 13 -35.01 17.99 -22.49
CA SER A 13 -35.57 16.72 -22.01
C SER A 13 -34.79 15.52 -22.57
N TYR A 14 -34.53 15.49 -23.89
CA TYR A 14 -33.74 14.43 -24.53
C TYR A 14 -32.30 14.35 -23.99
N PHE A 15 -31.65 15.50 -23.75
CA PHE A 15 -30.32 15.54 -23.16
C PHE A 15 -30.29 14.95 -21.75
N LEU A 16 -31.27 15.32 -20.90
CA LEU A 16 -31.39 14.77 -19.55
C LEU A 16 -31.72 13.26 -19.56
N TYR A 17 -32.54 12.80 -20.50
CA TYR A 17 -32.81 11.36 -20.67
C TYR A 17 -31.58 10.59 -21.14
N LEU A 18 -30.84 11.10 -22.13
CA LEU A 18 -29.60 10.50 -22.62
C LEU A 18 -28.53 10.46 -21.52
N PHE A 19 -28.37 11.54 -20.77
CA PHE A 19 -27.46 11.60 -19.64
C PHE A 19 -27.85 10.60 -18.55
N SER A 20 -29.13 10.54 -18.18
CA SER A 20 -29.64 9.57 -17.20
C SER A 20 -29.44 8.12 -17.67
N LEU A 21 -29.68 7.82 -18.94
CA LEU A 21 -29.48 6.49 -19.52
C LEU A 21 -27.99 6.09 -19.50
N ILE A 22 -27.10 7.02 -19.83
CA ILE A 22 -25.64 6.81 -19.76
C ILE A 22 -25.19 6.54 -18.32
N VAL A 23 -25.70 7.30 -17.35
CA VAL A 23 -25.39 7.08 -15.93
C VAL A 23 -25.87 5.69 -15.47
N VAL A 24 -27.07 5.26 -15.87
CA VAL A 24 -27.61 3.93 -15.54
C VAL A 24 -26.80 2.81 -16.21
N ILE A 25 -26.35 3.01 -17.44
CA ILE A 25 -25.50 2.05 -18.17
C ILE A 25 -24.13 1.94 -17.50
N ILE A 26 -23.48 3.06 -17.16
CA ILE A 26 -22.20 3.07 -16.44
C ILE A 26 -22.34 2.44 -15.05
N ALA A 27 -23.43 2.75 -14.33
CA ALA A 27 -23.71 2.18 -13.02
C ALA A 27 -23.93 0.65 -13.11
N SER A 28 -24.61 0.16 -14.15
CA SER A 28 -24.82 -1.28 -14.33
C SER A 28 -23.55 -2.02 -14.73
N PHE A 29 -22.66 -1.41 -15.52
CA PHE A 29 -21.33 -1.97 -15.82
C PHE A 29 -20.42 -2.01 -14.58
N SER A 30 -20.55 -1.05 -13.68
CA SER A 30 -19.75 -0.97 -12.44
C SER A 30 -20.01 -2.11 -11.46
N LEU A 31 -21.12 -2.85 -11.63
CA LEU A 31 -21.48 -4.02 -10.82
C LEU A 31 -20.90 -5.34 -11.38
N VAL A 32 -20.28 -5.31 -12.56
CA VAL A 32 -19.73 -6.50 -13.23
C VAL A 32 -18.21 -6.52 -13.03
N PRO A 33 -17.62 -7.58 -12.43
CA PRO A 33 -16.19 -7.64 -12.06
C PRO A 33 -15.22 -7.33 -13.21
N VAL A 34 -15.57 -7.70 -14.44
CA VAL A 34 -14.77 -7.46 -15.65
C VAL A 34 -14.52 -5.97 -15.92
N PHE A 35 -15.41 -5.09 -15.46
CA PHE A 35 -15.33 -3.64 -15.71
C PHE A 35 -14.76 -2.86 -14.51
N HIS A 36 -14.37 -3.52 -13.42
CA HIS A 36 -13.67 -2.88 -12.30
C HIS A 36 -12.45 -2.05 -12.75
N PRO A 37 -11.58 -2.51 -13.69
CA PRO A 37 -10.43 -1.72 -14.13
C PRO A 37 -10.82 -0.38 -14.78
N VAL A 38 -11.94 -0.36 -15.53
CA VAL A 38 -12.46 0.85 -16.17
C VAL A 38 -13.04 1.79 -15.13
N ARG A 39 -13.79 1.26 -14.16
CA ARG A 39 -14.31 2.03 -13.03
C ARG A 39 -13.18 2.68 -12.24
N ASP A 40 -12.14 1.92 -11.92
CA ASP A 40 -11.01 2.41 -11.12
C ASP A 40 -10.19 3.44 -11.91
N TYR A 41 -10.04 3.27 -13.23
CA TYR A 41 -9.46 4.30 -14.11
C TYR A 41 -10.27 5.59 -14.10
N VAL A 42 -11.60 5.53 -14.21
CA VAL A 42 -12.48 6.71 -14.16
C VAL A 42 -12.42 7.39 -12.79
N LEU A 43 -12.41 6.64 -11.69
CA LEU A 43 -12.24 7.19 -10.35
C LEU A 43 -10.89 7.89 -10.16
N ASN A 44 -9.82 7.37 -10.77
CA ASN A 44 -8.50 7.98 -10.75
C ASN A 44 -8.41 9.31 -11.54
N LEU A 45 -9.35 9.58 -12.45
CA LEU A 45 -9.42 10.84 -13.19
C LEU A 45 -10.16 11.95 -12.42
N MET A 46 -10.87 11.61 -11.34
CA MET A 46 -11.59 12.57 -10.52
C MET A 46 -10.66 13.31 -9.56
N PRO A 47 -11.00 14.55 -9.16
CA PRO A 47 -10.34 15.20 -8.03
C PRO A 47 -10.37 14.30 -6.79
N PHE A 48 -9.26 14.28 -6.05
CA PHE A 48 -9.07 13.40 -4.89
C PHE A 48 -10.25 13.47 -3.91
N GLU A 49 -10.73 14.67 -3.58
CA GLU A 49 -11.84 14.89 -2.66
C GLU A 49 -13.14 14.21 -3.12
N ALA A 50 -13.48 14.33 -4.41
CA ALA A 50 -14.69 13.72 -4.99
C ALA A 50 -14.57 12.19 -5.07
N ARG A 51 -13.37 11.68 -5.36
CA ARG A 51 -13.09 10.24 -5.35
C ARG A 51 -13.26 9.64 -3.96
N GLU A 52 -12.67 10.27 -2.95
CA GLU A 52 -12.76 9.82 -1.55
C GLU A 52 -14.21 9.82 -1.07
N GLU A 53 -14.99 10.84 -1.41
CA GLU A 53 -16.41 10.90 -1.07
C GLU A 53 -17.21 9.72 -1.67
N ILE A 54 -16.96 9.37 -2.94
CA ILE A 54 -17.63 8.24 -3.61
C ILE A 54 -17.21 6.90 -3.01
N ILE A 55 -15.91 6.71 -2.76
CA ILE A 55 -15.38 5.48 -2.14
C ILE A 55 -15.99 5.31 -0.75
N HIS A 56 -15.99 6.35 0.07
CA HIS A 56 -16.56 6.29 1.41
C HIS A 56 -18.06 6.04 1.41
N LYS A 57 -18.81 6.66 0.50
CA LYS A 57 -20.26 6.42 0.39
C LYS A 57 -20.56 5.00 -0.06
N SER A 58 -19.72 4.42 -0.91
CA SER A 58 -19.81 3.01 -1.30
C SER A 58 -19.43 2.07 -0.16
N GLU A 59 -18.43 2.41 0.66
CA GLU A 59 -17.97 1.57 1.77
C GLU A 59 -18.90 1.68 3.00
N ALA A 60 -19.54 2.83 3.23
CA ALA A 60 -20.57 2.98 4.26
C ALA A 60 -21.91 2.33 3.87
N HIS A 61 -22.06 1.85 2.63
CA HIS A 61 -23.26 1.17 2.16
C HIS A 61 -23.31 -0.27 2.73
N GLY A 62 -23.70 -0.38 4.00
CA GLY A 62 -23.76 -1.63 4.75
C GLY A 62 -24.36 -1.45 6.15
N ILE A 63 -24.28 -2.48 6.98
CA ILE A 63 -24.71 -2.39 8.38
C ILE A 63 -23.76 -1.51 9.18
N ILE A 64 -24.29 -0.69 10.08
CA ILE A 64 -23.50 0.04 11.07
C ILE A 64 -23.65 -0.72 12.38
N LEU A 65 -22.54 -1.19 12.94
CA LEU A 65 -22.53 -1.93 14.20
C LEU A 65 -21.84 -1.12 15.28
N THR A 66 -22.37 -1.11 16.50
CA THR A 66 -21.59 -0.72 17.68
C THR A 66 -20.57 -1.81 18.02
N LYS A 67 -19.53 -1.48 18.79
CA LYS A 67 -18.58 -2.49 19.31
C LYS A 67 -19.28 -3.63 20.07
N ALA A 68 -20.34 -3.31 20.81
CA ALA A 68 -21.13 -4.29 21.55
C ALA A 68 -21.98 -5.20 20.65
N GLU A 69 -22.46 -4.71 19.51
CA GLU A 69 -23.15 -5.53 18.52
C GLU A 69 -22.18 -6.41 17.75
N LEU A 70 -21.04 -5.85 17.32
CA LEU A 70 -19.97 -6.62 16.69
C LEU A 70 -19.53 -7.79 17.58
N ALA A 71 -19.37 -7.56 18.89
CA ALA A 71 -18.98 -8.58 19.87
C ALA A 71 -19.92 -9.78 19.98
N LYS A 72 -21.13 -9.72 19.43
CA LYS A 72 -22.08 -10.86 19.41
C LYS A 72 -21.78 -11.86 18.28
N HIS A 73 -20.92 -11.49 17.34
CA HIS A 73 -20.65 -12.26 16.12
C HIS A 73 -19.32 -13.02 16.21
N THR A 74 -19.21 -13.91 17.20
CA THR A 74 -18.03 -14.75 17.47
C THR A 74 -18.16 -16.17 16.92
N GLY A 75 -19.33 -16.53 16.38
CA GLY A 75 -19.61 -17.87 15.88
C GLY A 75 -20.09 -18.88 16.91
N GLU A 76 -20.31 -18.46 18.17
CA GLU A 76 -20.94 -19.29 19.19
C GLU A 76 -22.29 -19.84 18.71
N ASP A 77 -22.60 -21.08 19.11
CA ASP A 77 -23.82 -21.81 18.72
C ASP A 77 -24.10 -21.87 17.21
N GLY A 78 -23.04 -21.79 16.40
CA GLY A 78 -23.16 -21.78 14.93
C GLY A 78 -23.61 -20.44 14.35
N GLY A 79 -23.67 -19.38 15.16
CA GLY A 79 -24.00 -18.00 14.76
C GLY A 79 -22.99 -17.38 13.79
N THR A 80 -23.25 -16.18 13.29
CA THR A 80 -22.34 -15.51 12.34
C THR A 80 -21.02 -15.11 12.99
N ILE A 81 -19.98 -15.00 12.16
CA ILE A 81 -18.61 -14.65 12.58
C ILE A 81 -18.16 -13.40 11.84
N TYR A 82 -18.01 -12.29 12.57
CA TYR A 82 -17.54 -11.03 12.02
C TYR A 82 -16.22 -10.62 12.65
N LEU A 83 -15.42 -9.87 11.89
CA LEU A 83 -14.26 -9.14 12.39
C LEU A 83 -14.18 -7.78 11.69
N ALA A 84 -13.41 -6.86 12.26
CA ALA A 84 -13.19 -5.56 11.64
C ALA A 84 -11.71 -5.20 11.50
N ILE A 85 -11.41 -4.49 10.41
CA ILE A 85 -10.09 -3.93 10.08
C ILE A 85 -10.32 -2.52 9.55
N LEU A 86 -9.66 -1.53 10.14
CA LEU A 86 -9.88 -0.10 9.90
C LEU A 86 -11.36 0.29 9.96
N GLY A 87 -12.09 -0.27 10.93
CA GLY A 87 -13.53 -0.08 11.09
C GLY A 87 -14.42 -0.76 10.06
N LYS A 88 -13.85 -1.42 9.04
CA LYS A 88 -14.61 -2.17 8.02
C LYS A 88 -14.93 -3.56 8.52
N VAL A 89 -16.21 -3.93 8.49
CA VAL A 89 -16.71 -5.21 9.00
C VAL A 89 -16.80 -6.23 7.88
N PHE A 90 -16.19 -7.39 8.09
CA PHE A 90 -16.19 -8.51 7.17
C PHE A 90 -16.93 -9.71 7.75
N ASP A 91 -17.80 -10.32 6.94
CA ASP A 91 -18.38 -11.62 7.23
C ASP A 91 -17.38 -12.74 6.93
N VAL A 92 -16.80 -13.30 7.99
CA VAL A 92 -15.83 -14.39 7.94
C VAL A 92 -16.44 -15.74 8.31
N THR A 93 -17.77 -15.85 8.32
CA THR A 93 -18.50 -17.08 8.69
C THR A 93 -18.10 -18.28 7.84
N LYS A 94 -17.80 -18.07 6.54
CA LYS A 94 -17.32 -19.15 5.66
C LYS A 94 -15.94 -19.70 6.06
N GLY A 95 -15.16 -18.93 6.81
CA GLY A 95 -13.87 -19.30 7.37
C GLY A 95 -13.97 -19.86 8.79
N ARG A 96 -15.13 -20.41 9.20
CA ARG A 96 -15.39 -20.89 10.58
C ARG A 96 -14.30 -21.79 11.17
N GLN A 97 -13.65 -22.63 10.36
CA GLN A 97 -12.54 -23.46 10.82
C GLN A 97 -11.34 -22.66 11.36
N HIS A 98 -11.19 -21.40 10.92
CA HIS A 98 -10.13 -20.49 11.32
C HIS A 98 -10.60 -19.51 12.39
N TYR A 99 -11.80 -18.95 12.22
CA TYR A 99 -12.30 -17.84 13.06
C TYR A 99 -13.35 -18.25 14.09
N GLY A 100 -13.97 -19.42 13.96
CA GLY A 100 -14.95 -19.88 14.95
C GLY A 100 -14.31 -20.13 16.33
N PRO A 101 -15.10 -20.43 17.37
CA PRO A 101 -14.60 -20.51 18.75
C PRO A 101 -13.40 -21.45 18.97
N ALA A 102 -13.31 -22.54 18.18
CA ALA A 102 -12.20 -23.51 18.24
C ALA A 102 -11.07 -23.22 17.23
N GLY A 103 -11.20 -22.16 16.42
CA GLY A 103 -10.23 -21.80 15.38
C GLY A 103 -9.04 -21.02 15.94
N SER A 104 -7.89 -21.13 15.28
CA SER A 104 -6.64 -20.48 15.72
C SER A 104 -6.68 -18.96 15.65
N TYR A 105 -7.64 -18.37 14.94
CA TYR A 105 -7.80 -16.92 14.73
C TYR A 105 -9.07 -16.36 15.40
N SER A 106 -9.66 -17.11 16.34
CA SER A 106 -10.88 -16.71 17.05
C SER A 106 -10.75 -15.39 17.81
N PHE A 107 -9.53 -15.04 18.24
CA PHE A 107 -9.25 -13.80 18.95
C PHE A 107 -9.53 -12.52 18.15
N PHE A 108 -9.58 -12.59 16.82
CA PHE A 108 -9.96 -11.47 15.93
C PHE A 108 -11.47 -11.25 15.85
N THR A 109 -12.28 -12.21 16.26
CA THR A 109 -13.73 -12.15 16.04
C THR A 109 -14.43 -11.24 17.03
N GLY A 110 -15.54 -10.66 16.57
CA GLY A 110 -16.37 -9.76 17.35
C GLY A 110 -15.69 -8.45 17.75
N LYS A 111 -14.61 -8.05 17.07
CA LYS A 111 -13.89 -6.82 17.37
C LYS A 111 -13.22 -6.21 16.15
N ASP A 112 -12.87 -4.95 16.28
CA ASP A 112 -11.85 -4.32 15.43
C ASP A 112 -10.48 -4.52 16.10
N ALA A 113 -9.61 -5.23 15.41
CA ALA A 113 -8.27 -5.58 15.86
C ALA A 113 -7.22 -5.12 14.84
N SER A 114 -7.46 -3.96 14.22
CA SER A 114 -6.59 -3.32 13.23
C SER A 114 -5.11 -3.39 13.58
N ARG A 115 -4.72 -3.04 14.82
CA ARG A 115 -3.31 -3.07 15.22
C ARG A 115 -2.69 -4.47 15.20
N ALA A 116 -3.43 -5.50 15.60
CA ALA A 116 -2.93 -6.86 15.70
C ALA A 116 -2.54 -7.47 14.35
N PHE A 117 -3.14 -7.02 13.24
CA PHE A 117 -2.81 -7.50 11.89
C PHE A 117 -1.38 -7.21 11.44
N VAL A 118 -0.79 -6.13 11.96
CA VAL A 118 0.57 -5.70 11.59
C VAL A 118 1.57 -5.85 12.72
N SER A 119 1.12 -5.73 13.97
CA SER A 119 1.99 -5.92 15.14
C SER A 119 2.22 -7.39 15.51
N GLY A 120 1.29 -8.30 15.16
CA GLY A 120 1.31 -9.68 15.63
C GLY A 120 1.03 -9.84 17.13
N ASP A 121 0.65 -8.76 17.83
CA ASP A 121 0.25 -8.81 19.24
C ASP A 121 -1.23 -9.22 19.36
N PHE A 122 -1.45 -10.48 19.75
CA PHE A 122 -2.78 -11.04 19.94
C PHE A 122 -3.25 -11.01 21.40
N THR A 123 -2.57 -10.25 22.27
CA THR A 123 -3.03 -9.99 23.63
C THR A 123 -4.18 -8.97 23.63
N SER A 124 -4.84 -8.78 24.76
CA SER A 124 -5.89 -7.74 24.89
C SER A 124 -5.39 -6.32 24.61
N GLN A 125 -4.08 -6.07 24.70
CA GLN A 125 -3.50 -4.77 24.39
C GLN A 125 -3.35 -4.55 22.88
N GLY A 126 -2.96 -5.60 22.14
CA GLY A 126 -2.80 -5.55 20.68
C GLY A 126 -4.11 -5.66 19.90
N LEU A 127 -5.13 -6.33 20.46
CA LEU A 127 -6.46 -6.50 19.86
C LEU A 127 -7.31 -5.22 19.99
N THR A 128 -6.87 -4.15 19.34
CA THR A 128 -7.44 -2.80 19.41
C THR A 128 -7.55 -2.16 18.02
N ASP A 129 -8.45 -1.19 17.89
CA ASP A 129 -8.62 -0.31 16.73
C ASP A 129 -7.68 0.91 16.73
N ASP A 130 -6.91 1.12 17.81
CA ASP A 130 -5.91 2.19 17.88
C ASP A 130 -4.70 1.88 16.99
N VAL A 131 -4.51 2.63 15.91
CA VAL A 131 -3.41 2.52 14.95
C VAL A 131 -2.38 3.65 15.07
N SER A 132 -2.38 4.39 16.17
CA SER A 132 -1.40 5.47 16.39
C SER A 132 0.05 4.95 16.44
N GLY A 133 0.97 5.69 15.83
CA GLY A 133 2.40 5.36 15.88
C GLY A 133 2.81 4.12 15.07
N LEU A 134 1.96 3.64 14.17
CA LEU A 134 2.36 2.64 13.17
C LEU A 134 3.48 3.18 12.29
N SER A 135 4.40 2.29 11.86
CA SER A 135 5.38 2.66 10.85
C SER A 135 4.71 2.80 9.48
N TRP A 136 5.35 3.49 8.54
CA TRP A 136 4.81 3.61 7.17
C TRP A 136 4.65 2.25 6.49
N ASN A 137 5.48 1.26 6.83
CA ASN A 137 5.34 -0.12 6.37
C ASN A 137 4.07 -0.78 6.95
N ASP A 138 3.79 -0.55 8.23
CA ASP A 138 2.60 -1.11 8.89
C ASP A 138 1.32 -0.47 8.35
N VAL A 139 1.34 0.82 8.03
CA VAL A 139 0.19 1.50 7.38
C VAL A 139 -0.13 0.86 6.02
N LEU A 140 0.90 0.56 5.22
CA LEU A 140 0.73 -0.17 3.96
C LEU A 140 0.22 -1.60 4.21
N GLY A 141 0.86 -2.35 5.11
CA GLY A 141 0.49 -3.72 5.42
C GLY A 141 -0.94 -3.86 5.94
N LEU A 142 -1.40 -2.89 6.75
CA LEU A 142 -2.78 -2.89 7.23
C LEU A 142 -3.80 -2.68 6.10
N THR A 143 -3.45 -1.84 5.13
CA THR A 143 -4.27 -1.66 3.92
C THR A 143 -4.26 -2.91 3.05
N GLU A 144 -3.12 -3.59 2.92
CA GLU A 144 -3.02 -4.87 2.22
C GLU A 144 -3.89 -5.95 2.88
N TRP A 145 -3.97 -5.98 4.21
CA TRP A 145 -4.90 -6.85 4.92
C TRP A 145 -6.36 -6.53 4.60
N VAL A 146 -6.76 -5.26 4.57
CA VAL A 146 -8.11 -4.88 4.15
C VAL A 146 -8.42 -5.40 2.75
N GLU A 147 -7.51 -5.22 1.79
CA GLU A 147 -7.72 -5.69 0.41
C GLU A 147 -7.73 -7.22 0.30
N PHE A 148 -6.89 -7.91 1.08
CA PHE A 148 -6.94 -9.36 1.21
C PHE A 148 -8.32 -9.85 1.68
N TYR A 149 -8.87 -9.23 2.74
CA TYR A 149 -10.20 -9.59 3.23
C TYR A 149 -11.32 -9.20 2.27
N LYS A 150 -11.22 -8.10 1.54
CA LYS A 150 -12.20 -7.73 0.49
C LYS A 150 -12.26 -8.75 -0.64
N LYS A 151 -11.12 -9.36 -0.99
CA LYS A 151 -11.05 -10.40 -2.03
C LYS A 151 -11.72 -11.69 -1.56
N ASP A 152 -11.43 -12.09 -0.33
CA ASP A 152 -11.78 -13.40 0.17
C ASP A 152 -12.98 -13.41 1.11
N TYR A 153 -13.59 -12.29 1.49
CA TYR A 153 -14.75 -12.22 2.40
C TYR A 153 -15.71 -11.11 2.00
N THR A 154 -16.95 -11.20 2.48
CA THR A 154 -17.96 -10.20 2.18
C THR A 154 -17.78 -9.01 3.13
N HIS A 155 -17.50 -7.83 2.58
CA HIS A 155 -17.61 -6.59 3.33
C HIS A 155 -19.10 -6.27 3.56
N ILE A 156 -19.53 -6.19 4.81
CA ILE A 156 -20.95 -6.05 5.17
C ILE A 156 -21.31 -4.68 5.75
N GLY A 157 -20.32 -3.86 6.10
CA GLY A 157 -20.54 -2.51 6.64
C GLY A 157 -19.41 -2.05 7.54
N VAL A 158 -19.71 -1.22 8.54
CA VAL A 158 -18.71 -0.57 9.40
C VAL A 158 -19.04 -0.70 10.88
N VAL A 159 -18.02 -0.57 11.73
CA VAL A 159 -18.17 -0.50 13.19
C VAL A 159 -17.94 0.91 13.70
N VAL A 160 -18.85 1.39 14.54
CA VAL A 160 -18.75 2.68 15.23
C VAL A 160 -17.57 2.64 16.19
N GLY A 161 -16.66 3.61 16.07
CA GLY A 161 -15.44 3.65 16.87
C GLY A 161 -14.41 4.61 16.33
N THR A 162 -13.15 4.16 16.26
CA THR A 162 -12.03 5.01 15.85
C THR A 162 -12.20 5.57 14.44
N PHE A 163 -12.65 4.76 13.48
CA PHE A 163 -12.65 5.12 12.05
C PHE A 163 -13.99 5.63 11.51
N TYR A 164 -15.11 5.23 12.11
CA TYR A 164 -16.45 5.61 11.67
C TYR A 164 -17.31 6.07 12.85
N ASP A 165 -18.13 7.10 12.62
CA ASP A 165 -19.08 7.62 13.61
C ASP A 165 -20.41 6.84 13.65
N GLU A 166 -21.34 7.28 14.50
CA GLU A 166 -22.67 6.65 14.68
C GLU A 166 -23.52 6.62 13.40
N THR A 167 -23.20 7.48 12.43
CA THR A 167 -23.88 7.56 11.13
C THR A 167 -23.11 6.81 10.02
N GLY A 168 -22.01 6.13 10.39
CA GLY A 168 -21.15 5.43 9.46
C GLY A 168 -20.25 6.35 8.63
N GLN A 169 -20.10 7.62 9.02
CA GLN A 169 -19.25 8.56 8.30
C GLN A 169 -17.79 8.49 8.80
N PRO A 170 -16.80 8.73 7.93
CA PRO A 170 -15.39 8.77 8.29
C PRO A 170 -15.09 9.79 9.40
N THR A 171 -14.41 9.35 10.45
CA THR A 171 -13.88 10.25 11.49
C THR A 171 -12.60 10.94 11.00
N GLU A 172 -12.13 11.93 11.76
CA GLU A 172 -10.80 12.52 11.51
C GLU A 172 -9.67 11.50 11.62
N ALA A 173 -9.80 10.46 12.44
CA ALA A 173 -8.78 9.42 12.55
C ALA A 173 -8.64 8.62 11.24
N LEU A 174 -9.76 8.29 10.57
CA LEU A 174 -9.72 7.64 9.26
C LEU A 174 -9.08 8.54 8.19
N LYS A 175 -9.45 9.83 8.18
CA LYS A 175 -8.83 10.81 7.27
C LYS A 175 -7.32 10.98 7.51
N ASN A 176 -6.89 10.95 8.77
CA ASN A 176 -5.48 10.97 9.13
C ASN A 176 -4.75 9.73 8.60
N PHE A 177 -5.32 8.55 8.85
CA PHE A 177 -4.77 7.29 8.35
C PHE A 177 -4.65 7.29 6.82
N GLN A 178 -5.63 7.82 6.09
CA GLN A 178 -5.57 7.92 4.63
C GLN A 178 -4.43 8.83 4.15
N ARG A 179 -4.18 9.95 4.84
CA ARG A 179 -3.03 10.82 4.54
C ARG A 179 -1.70 10.11 4.80
N GLU A 180 -1.59 9.41 5.92
CA GLU A 180 -0.41 8.59 6.23
C GLU A 180 -0.19 7.49 5.19
N LEU A 181 -1.27 6.88 4.69
CA LEU A 181 -1.21 5.87 3.63
C LEU A 181 -0.67 6.45 2.31
N GLU A 182 -1.12 7.63 1.90
CA GLU A 182 -0.60 8.29 0.69
C GLU A 182 0.89 8.66 0.85
N GLU A 183 1.29 9.17 2.01
CA GLU A 183 2.71 9.40 2.32
C GLU A 183 3.53 8.10 2.31
N ALA A 184 2.96 7.01 2.84
CA ALA A 184 3.61 5.71 2.87
C ALA A 184 3.80 5.13 1.46
N LYS A 185 2.82 5.27 0.56
CA LYS A 185 2.94 4.88 -0.85
C LYS A 185 4.04 5.67 -1.57
N ILE A 186 4.15 6.98 -1.30
CA ILE A 186 5.23 7.79 -1.85
C ILE A 186 6.59 7.29 -1.35
N LYS A 187 6.71 7.03 -0.04
CA LYS A 187 7.95 6.47 0.55
C LYS A 187 8.31 5.12 -0.05
N GLN A 188 7.34 4.22 -0.22
CA GLN A 188 7.54 2.92 -0.87
C GLN A 188 8.07 3.09 -2.29
N LYS A 189 7.43 3.94 -3.09
CA LYS A 189 7.85 4.21 -4.47
C LYS A 189 9.27 4.77 -4.54
N LEU A 190 9.59 5.75 -3.69
CA LEU A 190 10.95 6.31 -3.61
C LEU A 190 11.98 5.25 -3.23
N GLN A 191 11.68 4.37 -2.27
CA GLN A 191 12.57 3.27 -1.90
C GLN A 191 12.73 2.24 -3.03
N ASP A 192 11.65 1.92 -3.75
CA ASP A 192 11.70 0.98 -4.86
C ASP A 192 12.49 1.53 -6.05
N ASP A 193 12.31 2.80 -6.38
CA ASP A 193 13.05 3.45 -7.45
C ASP A 193 14.54 3.60 -7.09
N ASP A 194 14.85 3.95 -5.84
CA ASP A 194 16.22 3.94 -5.30
C ASP A 194 16.85 2.53 -5.36
N ARG A 195 16.11 1.48 -5.01
CA ARG A 195 16.59 0.09 -5.08
C ARG A 195 16.80 -0.39 -6.51
N LYS A 196 15.99 0.06 -7.48
CA LYS A 196 16.21 -0.23 -8.90
C LYS A 196 17.48 0.44 -9.42
N LEU A 197 17.71 1.70 -9.00
CA LEU A 197 18.87 2.46 -9.41
C LEU A 197 20.15 1.95 -8.75
N PHE A 198 20.08 1.67 -7.46
CA PHE A 198 21.19 1.30 -6.60
C PHE A 198 20.88 -0.01 -5.84
N PRO A 199 20.80 -1.15 -6.54
CA PRO A 199 20.45 -2.41 -5.92
C PRO A 199 21.50 -2.86 -4.91
N GLY A 200 21.05 -3.57 -3.88
CA GLY A 200 21.93 -4.11 -2.86
C GLY A 200 23.00 -5.04 -3.44
N CYS A 201 24.19 -5.03 -2.87
CA CYS A 201 25.25 -5.97 -3.24
C CYS A 201 24.88 -7.40 -2.81
N ASN A 202 25.43 -8.38 -3.51
CA ASN A 202 25.44 -9.74 -3.00
C ASN A 202 26.46 -9.83 -1.86
N SER A 203 26.19 -10.67 -0.87
CA SER A 203 27.06 -10.82 0.30
C SER A 203 27.25 -12.29 0.67
N GLU A 204 28.47 -12.64 1.04
CA GLU A 204 28.83 -13.92 1.65
C GLU A 204 29.55 -13.59 2.96
N TYR A 205 29.15 -14.27 4.03
CA TYR A 205 29.76 -14.11 5.35
C TYR A 205 30.27 -15.46 5.83
N ARG A 206 31.56 -15.51 6.18
CA ARG A 206 32.21 -16.68 6.78
C ARG A 206 32.71 -16.29 8.18
N PRO A 207 32.04 -16.75 9.25
CA PRO A 207 32.41 -16.39 10.61
C PRO A 207 33.88 -16.69 10.91
N GLY A 208 34.59 -15.72 11.49
CA GLY A 208 36.00 -15.81 11.85
C GLY A 208 36.98 -15.77 10.68
N VAL A 209 36.51 -15.53 9.45
CA VAL A 209 37.36 -15.52 8.25
C VAL A 209 37.21 -14.21 7.50
N GLU A 210 36.11 -14.05 6.77
CA GLU A 210 35.95 -12.94 5.85
C GLU A 210 34.47 -12.67 5.54
N ARG A 211 34.19 -11.41 5.25
CA ARG A 211 32.95 -10.94 4.65
C ARG A 211 33.25 -10.49 3.24
N ARG A 212 32.54 -11.04 2.25
CA ARG A 212 32.66 -10.67 0.85
C ARG A 212 31.41 -9.94 0.39
N LEU A 213 31.61 -8.83 -0.33
CA LEU A 213 30.56 -8.11 -1.05
C LEU A 213 30.90 -8.08 -2.53
N TRP A 214 29.95 -8.39 -3.40
CA TRP A 214 30.17 -8.28 -4.84
C TRP A 214 28.92 -7.86 -5.58
N CYS A 215 29.15 -7.36 -6.78
CA CYS A 215 28.12 -6.97 -7.73
C CYS A 215 28.16 -7.93 -8.93
N SER A 216 26.98 -8.24 -9.47
CA SER A 216 26.80 -9.01 -10.69
C SER A 216 25.66 -8.42 -11.52
N ASN A 217 25.39 -9.04 -12.67
CA ASN A 217 24.21 -8.76 -13.49
C ASN A 217 22.88 -9.07 -12.76
N LEU A 218 22.94 -9.81 -11.65
CA LEU A 218 21.85 -10.00 -10.70
C LEU A 218 22.37 -9.70 -9.29
N SER A 219 21.95 -8.58 -8.72
CA SER A 219 22.27 -8.19 -7.33
C SER A 219 21.06 -7.51 -6.71
N GLY A 220 20.80 -7.75 -5.43
CA GLY A 220 19.67 -7.13 -4.72
C GLY A 220 18.29 -7.45 -5.32
N GLY A 221 18.18 -8.59 -6.05
CA GLY A 221 16.97 -8.98 -6.77
C GLY A 221 16.73 -8.25 -8.09
N VAL A 222 17.65 -7.38 -8.54
CA VAL A 222 17.53 -6.60 -9.78
C VAL A 222 18.44 -7.20 -10.85
N LYS A 223 17.84 -7.62 -11.97
CA LYS A 223 18.57 -8.09 -13.16
C LYS A 223 18.88 -6.91 -14.09
N ARG A 224 20.11 -6.83 -14.58
CA ARG A 224 20.64 -5.71 -15.38
C ARG A 224 21.76 -6.18 -16.31
N GLU A 225 22.07 -5.37 -17.31
CA GLU A 225 23.12 -5.65 -18.32
C GLU A 225 24.54 -5.30 -17.86
N TRP A 226 24.69 -4.70 -16.68
CA TRP A 226 25.98 -4.30 -16.11
C TRP A 226 26.24 -4.93 -14.75
N ILE A 227 27.51 -5.12 -14.41
CA ILE A 227 27.93 -5.82 -13.19
C ILE A 227 27.88 -4.88 -11.99
N GLY A 228 28.53 -3.72 -12.09
CA GLY A 228 28.52 -2.68 -11.06
C GLY A 228 29.68 -2.76 -10.08
N ARG A 229 29.89 -1.68 -9.33
CA ARG A 229 30.93 -1.55 -8.29
C ARG A 229 30.30 -1.45 -6.91
N PRO A 230 30.74 -2.22 -5.90
CA PRO A 230 30.25 -2.08 -4.54
C PRO A 230 30.60 -0.71 -3.96
N ARG A 231 29.63 -0.03 -3.37
CA ARG A 231 29.78 1.23 -2.62
C ARG A 231 29.03 1.17 -1.30
N GLN A 232 29.56 1.88 -0.31
CA GLN A 232 28.82 2.26 0.89
C GLN A 232 27.87 3.40 0.52
N TYR A 233 26.57 3.15 0.53
CA TYR A 233 25.55 4.12 0.19
C TYR A 233 24.87 4.67 1.44
N PHE A 234 25.04 5.97 1.65
CA PHE A 234 24.54 6.71 2.80
C PHE A 234 23.21 7.38 2.44
N GLN A 235 22.13 6.91 3.05
CA GLN A 235 20.80 7.44 2.83
C GLN A 235 20.40 8.35 3.99
N ALA A 236 19.72 9.45 3.69
CA ALA A 236 19.22 10.37 4.72
C ALA A 236 18.31 9.63 5.70
N GLY A 237 18.53 9.83 7.00
CA GLY A 237 17.78 9.17 8.07
C GLY A 237 18.23 7.75 8.43
N GLN A 238 19.15 7.14 7.67
CA GLN A 238 19.73 5.84 8.01
C GLN A 238 21.00 6.02 8.85
N LYS A 239 21.13 5.25 9.93
CA LYS A 239 22.30 5.32 10.84
C LYS A 239 23.55 4.68 10.26
N GLN A 240 23.38 3.68 9.40
CA GLN A 240 24.47 2.93 8.78
C GLN A 240 24.28 2.91 7.28
N PRO A 241 25.38 3.00 6.50
CA PRO A 241 25.31 2.84 5.06
C PRO A 241 24.97 1.39 4.70
N ARG A 242 24.26 1.20 3.59
CA ARG A 242 24.07 -0.13 2.98
C ARG A 242 25.06 -0.32 1.85
N CYS A 243 25.31 -1.58 1.45
CA CYS A 243 26.01 -1.82 0.19
C CYS A 243 25.06 -1.56 -0.99
N ALA A 244 25.54 -0.82 -2.00
CA ALA A 244 24.87 -0.65 -3.27
C ALA A 244 25.82 -0.91 -4.43
N CYS A 245 25.30 -1.48 -5.51
CA CYS A 245 26.04 -1.66 -6.75
C CYS A 245 25.79 -0.50 -7.70
N VAL A 246 26.87 0.20 -8.07
CA VAL A 246 26.82 1.42 -8.88
C VAL A 246 27.37 1.17 -10.28
N LYS A 247 26.82 1.84 -11.29
CA LYS A 247 27.38 1.79 -12.65
C LYS A 247 28.65 2.63 -12.71
N ASP A 248 29.62 2.18 -13.49
CA ASP A 248 30.93 2.81 -13.69
C ASP A 248 31.07 3.53 -15.03
N PHE A 249 29.96 3.70 -15.75
CA PHE A 249 29.95 4.30 -17.08
C PHE A 249 28.71 5.16 -17.32
N GLY A 250 28.85 6.09 -18.28
CA GLY A 250 27.79 6.99 -18.71
C GLY A 250 27.55 8.15 -17.73
N PRO A 251 26.51 8.96 -17.97
CA PRO A 251 26.19 10.09 -17.12
C PRO A 251 25.74 9.64 -15.71
N PRO A 252 25.98 10.45 -14.67
CA PRO A 252 25.56 10.16 -13.31
C PRO A 252 24.04 10.19 -13.20
N SER A 253 23.48 9.35 -12.33
CA SER A 253 22.03 9.13 -12.29
C SER A 253 21.25 10.25 -11.59
N ASP A 254 21.91 11.04 -10.73
CA ASP A 254 21.33 12.18 -10.02
C ASP A 254 21.31 13.46 -10.88
N ASN A 255 22.23 13.61 -11.83
CA ASN A 255 22.28 14.76 -12.72
C ASN A 255 22.78 14.39 -14.13
N PRO A 256 21.95 13.69 -14.93
CA PRO A 256 22.39 13.15 -16.21
C PRO A 256 22.69 14.21 -17.28
N ASP A 257 22.11 15.42 -17.15
CA ASP A 257 22.27 16.51 -18.10
C ASP A 257 23.40 17.49 -17.73
N ALA A 258 24.19 17.17 -16.69
CA ALA A 258 25.31 18.00 -16.28
C ALA A 258 26.32 18.15 -17.43
N GLN A 259 26.60 19.38 -17.85
CA GLN A 259 27.48 19.66 -18.99
C GLN A 259 28.91 19.15 -18.82
N ASN A 260 29.36 18.91 -17.57
CA ASN A 260 30.73 18.54 -17.23
C ASN A 260 30.78 17.34 -16.25
N HIS A 261 30.32 16.16 -16.68
CA HIS A 261 30.50 14.92 -15.92
C HIS A 261 31.56 14.01 -16.56
N ALA A 262 32.29 13.25 -15.74
CA ALA A 262 33.38 12.37 -16.21
C ALA A 262 32.91 11.11 -16.97
N ASN A 263 31.60 10.92 -17.15
CA ASN A 263 30.99 9.71 -17.72
C ASN A 263 31.36 8.42 -16.96
N ARG A 264 31.63 8.54 -15.66
CA ARG A 264 31.97 7.44 -14.74
C ARG A 264 30.75 6.88 -14.00
N GLY A 265 29.56 7.06 -14.57
CA GLY A 265 28.33 6.60 -13.97
C GLY A 265 28.10 7.22 -12.59
N ASP A 266 27.89 6.37 -11.59
CA ASP A 266 27.59 6.77 -10.22
C ASP A 266 28.79 6.59 -9.27
N LEU A 267 30.01 6.42 -9.78
CA LEU A 267 31.22 6.30 -8.94
C LEU A 267 31.50 7.59 -8.15
N ASP A 268 31.13 8.74 -8.71
CA ASP A 268 31.34 10.07 -8.11
C ASP A 268 30.09 10.57 -7.33
N ASN A 269 29.11 9.70 -7.05
CA ASN A 269 27.90 10.08 -6.33
C ASN A 269 28.24 10.54 -4.89
N PRO A 270 27.82 11.75 -4.45
CA PRO A 270 28.22 12.32 -3.16
C PRO A 270 27.68 11.55 -1.96
N SER A 271 26.64 10.74 -2.14
CA SER A 271 26.05 9.89 -1.09
C SER A 271 26.76 8.53 -0.98
N MET A 272 27.85 8.32 -1.72
CA MET A 272 28.51 7.03 -1.84
C MET A 272 29.99 7.11 -1.48
N LYS A 273 30.52 6.04 -0.88
CA LYS A 273 31.95 5.90 -0.59
C LYS A 273 32.47 4.53 -1.02
N VAL A 274 33.73 4.50 -1.43
CA VAL A 274 34.47 3.26 -1.62
C VAL A 274 34.69 2.62 -0.25
N TYR A 275 34.59 1.29 -0.17
CA TYR A 275 34.96 0.59 1.06
C TYR A 275 36.47 0.73 1.32
N GLU A 276 36.85 0.88 2.58
CA GLU A 276 38.25 0.77 2.99
C GLU A 276 38.81 -0.59 2.56
N ASP A 277 40.05 -0.62 2.07
CA ASP A 277 40.70 -1.83 1.53
C ASP A 277 39.99 -2.50 0.34
N CYS A 278 39.18 -1.76 -0.43
CA CYS A 278 38.68 -2.22 -1.72
C CYS A 278 39.06 -1.26 -2.86
N ASP A 279 39.52 -1.84 -3.97
CA ASP A 279 39.78 -1.09 -5.21
C ASP A 279 38.48 -0.44 -5.72
N GLU A 280 38.56 0.83 -6.12
CA GLU A 280 37.42 1.60 -6.60
C GLU A 280 36.72 0.91 -7.79
N GLU A 281 37.49 0.25 -8.65
CA GLU A 281 37.04 -0.44 -9.85
C GLU A 281 36.79 -1.94 -9.62
N ALA A 282 36.85 -2.43 -8.39
CA ALA A 282 36.56 -3.83 -8.10
C ALA A 282 35.07 -4.15 -8.22
N VAL A 283 34.76 -5.29 -8.83
CA VAL A 283 33.40 -5.87 -8.83
C VAL A 283 33.11 -6.71 -7.58
N SER A 284 34.15 -6.98 -6.77
CA SER A 284 34.11 -7.82 -5.57
C SER A 284 35.14 -7.32 -4.55
N CYS A 285 34.69 -7.09 -3.32
CA CYS A 285 35.51 -6.69 -2.18
C CYS A 285 35.46 -7.78 -1.10
N THR A 286 36.59 -8.07 -0.46
CA THR A 286 36.68 -9.03 0.65
C THR A 286 37.30 -8.33 1.85
N PHE A 287 36.67 -8.46 3.01
CA PHE A 287 37.08 -7.83 4.26
C PHE A 287 37.31 -8.91 5.32
N PRO A 288 38.34 -8.78 6.17
CA PRO A 288 38.47 -9.65 7.33
C PRO A 288 37.25 -9.49 8.27
N ASP A 289 36.90 -10.57 8.97
CA ASP A 289 35.87 -10.50 10.02
C ASP A 289 36.36 -9.59 11.16
N GLN A 290 35.56 -8.58 11.54
CA GLN A 290 35.88 -7.58 12.56
C GLN A 290 35.20 -7.90 13.88
#